data_AF-A0A183ENS5-F1
#
_entry.id   AF-A0A183ENS5-F1
#
_cell.length_a   1.000
_cell.length_b   1.000
_cell.length_c   1.000
_cell.angle_alpha   90.00
_cell.angle_beta   90.00
_cell.angle_gamma   90.00
#
_symmetry.space_group_name_H-M   'P 1'
#
loop_
_entity.id
_entity.type
_entity.pdbx_description
1 polymer ?
#
loop_
_entity_poly.entity_id
_entity_poly.type
_entity_poly.pdbx_seq_one_letter_code
_entity_poly.pdbx_strand_id
1 'polypeptide(L)'
;MLRTVVDEAYVRFSGYIFRQANGIPMGGNASSDIADLTLSVLEFKFSRIPSNPPVLLCRYVDDVLVLNVRTLISLYHRIRPTPGHRNHWSGNSVYYLDMTLSIHEEG
;
A
#
# COMPACT_ATOMS: atom_id res chain seq x y z
N MET A 1 -17.90 15.69 11.38
CA MET A 1 -17.44 14.39 11.92
C MET A 1 -16.23 13.86 11.15
N LEU A 2 -16.31 13.63 9.84
CA LEU A 2 -15.15 13.17 9.03
C LEU A 2 -13.94 14.11 9.11
N ARG A 3 -14.19 15.43 9.00
CA ARG A 3 -13.16 16.48 9.13
C ARG A 3 -12.39 16.39 10.45
N THR A 4 -13.08 16.07 11.55
CA THR A 4 -12.46 15.94 12.87
C THR A 4 -11.56 14.70 12.96
N VAL A 5 -11.93 13.61 12.29
CA VAL A 5 -11.15 12.37 12.27
C VAL A 5 -9.91 12.49 11.37
N VAL A 6 -10.01 13.22 10.26
CA VAL A 6 -8.95 13.32 9.26
C VAL A 6 -8.03 14.53 9.50
N ASP A 7 -8.58 15.72 9.77
CA ASP A 7 -7.82 16.98 9.79
C ASP A 7 -7.49 17.47 11.21
N GLU A 8 -8.18 16.94 12.23
CA GLU A 8 -8.06 17.37 13.63
C GLU A 8 -7.52 16.25 14.53
N ALA A 9 -6.64 15.41 13.96
CA ALA A 9 -5.94 14.36 14.69
C ALA A 9 -4.78 14.93 15.52
N TYR A 10 -4.93 14.91 16.85
CA TYR A 10 -3.89 15.31 17.80
C TYR A 10 -3.37 14.13 18.61
N VAL A 11 -2.07 14.10 18.86
CA VAL A 11 -1.40 13.10 19.69
C VAL A 11 -0.59 13.79 20.79
N ARG A 12 -0.60 13.22 22.00
CA ARG A 12 0.24 13.67 23.10
C ARG A 12 1.46 12.78 23.22
N PHE A 13 2.65 13.37 23.15
CA PHE A 13 3.91 12.66 23.32
C PHE A 13 4.87 13.46 24.18
N SER A 14 5.43 12.83 25.21
CA SER A 14 6.34 13.47 26.18
C SER A 14 5.82 14.80 26.76
N GLY A 15 4.51 14.89 27.01
CA GLY A 15 3.87 16.09 27.56
C GLY A 15 3.48 17.16 26.53
N TYR A 16 3.98 17.07 25.30
CA TYR A 16 3.64 17.99 24.20
C TYR A 16 2.47 17.47 23.36
N ILE A 17 1.75 18.40 22.72
CA ILE A 17 0.64 18.10 21.81
C ILE A 17 1.11 18.35 20.38
N PHE A 18 0.96 17.35 19.53
CA PHE A 18 1.28 17.42 18.11
C PHE A 18 0.03 17.17 17.29
N ARG A 19 -0.13 17.87 16.17
CA ARG A 19 -1.16 17.57 15.18
C ARG A 19 -0.54 16.73 14.07
N GLN A 20 -1.18 15.61 13.74
CA GLN A 20 -0.79 14.84 12.56
C GLN A 20 -1.16 15.63 11.31
N ALA A 21 -0.15 15.95 10.50
CA ALA A 21 -0.33 16.77 9.31
C ALA A 21 -0.63 15.95 8.05
N ASN A 22 -0.37 14.64 8.07
CA ASN A 22 -0.52 13.77 6.91
C ASN A 22 -0.97 12.37 7.32
N GLY A 23 -1.85 11.77 6.50
CA GLY A 23 -2.44 10.46 6.75
C GLY A 23 -3.46 10.45 7.89
N ILE A 24 -3.90 9.26 8.23
CA ILE A 24 -4.90 9.01 9.29
C ILE A 24 -4.16 8.49 10.53
N PRO A 25 -4.52 8.94 11.74
CA PRO A 25 -3.89 8.45 12.96
C PRO A 25 -4.13 6.95 13.12
N MET A 26 -3.06 6.18 13.31
CA MET A 26 -3.18 4.76 13.63
C MET A 26 -3.83 4.57 15.01
N GLY A 27 -4.64 3.53 15.16
CA GLY A 27 -5.29 3.17 16.43
C GLY A 27 -6.63 3.87 16.71
N GLY A 28 -7.11 4.74 15.81
CA GLY A 28 -8.48 5.25 15.86
C GLY A 28 -9.50 4.21 15.41
N ASN A 29 -10.71 4.22 15.99
CA ASN A 29 -11.74 3.22 15.72
C ASN A 29 -12.17 3.14 14.24
N ALA A 30 -12.08 4.24 13.51
CA ALA A 30 -12.43 4.31 12.08
C ALA A 30 -11.19 4.33 11.18
N SER A 31 -9.98 4.27 11.74
CA SER A 31 -8.76 4.49 10.97
C SER A 31 -8.52 3.39 9.95
N SER A 32 -8.78 2.13 10.32
CA SER A 32 -8.71 0.99 9.41
C SER A 32 -9.68 1.15 8.23
N ASP A 33 -10.92 1.54 8.52
CA ASP A 33 -11.99 1.58 7.52
C ASP A 33 -11.74 2.72 6.53
N ILE A 34 -11.28 3.88 7.00
CA ILE A 34 -10.97 5.00 6.10
C ILE A 34 -9.71 4.70 5.27
N ALA A 35 -8.71 4.03 5.85
CA ALA A 35 -7.53 3.58 5.10
C ALA A 35 -7.93 2.58 4.00
N ASP A 36 -8.74 1.57 4.35
CA ASP A 36 -9.23 0.54 3.42
C ASP A 36 -10.07 1.14 2.28
N LEU A 37 -10.97 2.07 2.61
CA LEU A 37 -11.77 2.79 1.60
C LEU A 37 -10.88 3.61 0.66
N THR A 38 -9.90 4.33 1.22
CA THR A 38 -8.97 5.16 0.43
C THR A 38 -8.14 4.29 -0.52
N LEU A 39 -7.61 3.18 -0.03
CA LEU A 39 -6.85 2.23 -0.84
C LEU A 39 -7.73 1.57 -1.91
N SER A 40 -8.95 1.16 -1.58
CA SER A 40 -9.90 0.57 -2.53
C SER A 40 -10.25 1.53 -3.68
N VAL A 41 -10.42 2.83 -3.39
CA VAL A 41 -10.63 3.86 -4.43
C VAL A 41 -9.42 4.01 -5.34
N LEU A 42 -8.21 3.98 -4.79
CA LEU A 42 -6.98 4.02 -5.57
C LEU A 42 -6.83 2.77 -6.44
N GLU A 43 -7.07 1.58 -5.89
CA GLU A 43 -7.07 0.31 -6.61
C GLU A 43 -8.04 0.33 -7.79
N PHE A 44 -9.27 0.78 -7.58
CA PHE A 44 -10.24 0.94 -8.66
C PHE A 44 -9.76 1.92 -9.74
N LYS A 45 -9.13 3.04 -9.34
CA LYS A 45 -8.60 4.02 -10.29
C LYS A 45 -7.45 3.45 -11.12
N PHE A 46 -6.62 2.61 -10.52
CA PHE A 46 -5.42 2.04 -11.17
C PHE A 46 -5.68 0.72 -11.90
N SER A 47 -6.67 -0.07 -11.49
CA SER A 47 -7.08 -1.30 -12.18
C SER A 47 -7.71 -1.05 -13.55
N ARG A 48 -8.25 0.16 -13.76
CA ARG A 48 -8.74 0.62 -15.07
C ARG A 48 -7.63 0.87 -16.09
N ILE A 49 -6.36 0.81 -15.69
CA ILE A 49 -5.24 0.90 -16.62
C ILE A 49 -5.09 -0.49 -17.27
N PRO A 50 -5.38 -0.63 -18.57
CA PRO A 50 -5.28 -1.92 -19.23
C PRO A 50 -3.84 -2.45 -19.12
N SER A 51 -3.72 -3.69 -18.68
CA SER A 51 -2.46 -4.41 -18.59
C SER A 51 -2.55 -5.68 -19.43
N ASN A 52 -1.49 -5.96 -20.20
CA ASN A 52 -1.31 -7.21 -20.92
C ASN A 52 0.14 -7.69 -20.67
N PRO A 53 0.37 -8.82 -19.97
CA PRO A 53 -0.62 -9.74 -19.39
C PRO A 53 -1.43 -9.13 -18.23
N PRO A 54 -2.54 -9.76 -17.79
CA PRO A 54 -3.31 -9.28 -16.65
C PRO A 54 -2.44 -9.20 -15.40
N VAL A 55 -2.69 -8.19 -14.58
CA VAL A 55 -2.03 -7.96 -13.30
C VAL A 55 -2.86 -8.62 -12.20
N LEU A 56 -2.26 -9.55 -11.44
CA LEU A 56 -2.87 -10.06 -10.22
C LEU A 56 -2.46 -9.15 -9.06
N LEU A 57 -3.42 -8.47 -8.46
CA LEU A 57 -3.23 -7.61 -7.30
C LEU A 57 -3.91 -8.26 -6.09
N CYS A 58 -3.12 -8.53 -5.05
CA CYS A 58 -3.62 -8.98 -3.76
C CYS A 58 -3.20 -7.96 -2.69
N ARG A 59 -4.14 -7.43 -1.92
CA ARG A 59 -3.87 -6.47 -0.85
C ARG A 59 -4.16 -7.09 0.52
N TYR A 60 -3.27 -6.82 1.47
CA TYR A 60 -3.47 -7.05 2.90
C TYR A 60 -3.24 -5.74 3.65
N VAL A 61 -4.31 -5.08 4.09
CA VAL A 61 -4.24 -3.77 4.77
C VAL A 61 -3.42 -2.76 3.95
N ASP A 62 -2.19 -2.43 4.36
CA ASP A 62 -1.29 -1.47 3.72
C ASP A 62 -0.30 -2.12 2.73
N ASP A 63 -0.32 -3.45 2.65
CA ASP A 63 0.58 -4.26 1.87
C ASP A 63 -0.06 -4.71 0.56
N VAL A 64 0.66 -4.56 -0.56
CA VAL A 64 0.17 -4.94 -1.88
C VAL A 64 1.15 -5.91 -2.52
N LEU A 65 0.71 -7.13 -2.80
CA LEU A 65 1.40 -8.09 -3.65
C LEU A 65 0.93 -7.89 -5.08
N VAL A 66 1.89 -7.77 -6.01
CA VAL A 66 1.57 -7.73 -7.44
C VAL A 66 2.39 -8.73 -8.23
N LEU A 67 1.70 -9.56 -9.00
CA LEU A 67 2.32 -10.47 -9.97
C LEU A 67 2.16 -9.85 -11.36
N ASN A 68 3.29 -9.79 -12.11
CA ASN A 68 3.50 -9.16 -13.42
C ASN A 68 4.06 -7.71 -13.38
N VAL A 69 5.40 -7.60 -13.42
CA VAL A 69 6.20 -6.43 -12.99
C VAL A 69 6.43 -5.39 -14.09
N ARG A 70 6.25 -5.73 -15.39
CA ARG A 70 6.73 -4.87 -16.50
C ARG A 70 6.03 -3.50 -16.56
N THR A 71 4.77 -3.40 -16.11
CA THR A 71 3.99 -2.15 -16.16
C THR A 71 3.95 -1.42 -14.81
N LEU A 72 4.50 -2.02 -13.74
CA LEU A 72 4.21 -1.57 -12.38
C LEU A 72 5.24 -0.62 -11.79
N ILE A 73 6.50 -0.69 -12.24
CA ILE A 73 7.53 0.26 -11.80
C ILE A 73 7.14 1.70 -12.17
N SER A 74 6.58 1.91 -13.36
CA SER A 74 6.06 3.21 -13.80
C SER A 74 4.82 3.65 -13.01
N LEU A 75 3.99 2.70 -12.55
CA LEU A 75 2.83 2.96 -11.72
C LEU A 75 3.18 3.26 -10.27
N TYR A 76 4.19 2.58 -9.72
CA TYR A 76 4.66 2.72 -8.34
C TYR A 76 5.07 4.16 -8.04
N HIS A 77 5.85 4.78 -8.90
CA HIS A 77 6.25 6.19 -8.78
C HIS A 77 5.07 7.17 -8.82
N ARG A 78 3.96 6.77 -9.41
CA ARG A 78 2.72 7.56 -9.50
C ARG A 78 1.81 7.37 -8.29
N ILE A 79 1.93 6.24 -7.58
CA ILE A 79 1.20 5.92 -6.34
C ILE A 79 1.95 6.45 -5.12
N ARG A 80 3.28 6.32 -5.08
CA ARG A 80 4.15 6.79 -3.99
C ARG A 80 5.31 7.60 -4.57
N PRO A 81 5.30 8.94 -4.45
CA PRO A 81 6.37 9.78 -4.98
C PRO A 81 7.70 9.68 -4.19
N THR A 82 7.73 9.00 -3.04
CA THR A 82 8.93 8.86 -2.17
C THR A 82 9.50 7.43 -2.19
N PRO A 83 10.83 7.26 -2.37
CA PRO A 83 11.48 5.96 -2.46
C PRO A 83 11.75 5.39 -1.06
N GLY A 84 11.32 4.17 -0.75
CA GLY A 84 11.55 3.60 0.58
C GLY A 84 11.68 2.07 0.72
N HIS A 85 11.24 1.27 -0.25
CA HIS A 85 11.24 -0.19 -0.08
C HIS A 85 12.04 -0.88 -1.19
N ARG A 86 13.14 -1.56 -0.80
CA ARG A 86 13.95 -2.40 -1.69
C ARG A 86 13.45 -3.84 -1.60
N ASN A 87 13.24 -4.47 -2.74
CA ASN A 87 13.02 -5.91 -2.81
C ASN A 87 14.38 -6.63 -2.92
N HIS A 88 14.57 -7.72 -2.17
CA HIS A 88 15.73 -8.59 -2.29
C HIS A 88 15.37 -9.75 -3.22
N TRP A 89 16.03 -9.83 -4.37
CA TRP A 89 15.73 -10.83 -5.40
C TRP A 89 16.82 -11.92 -5.41
N SER A 90 16.41 -13.19 -5.38
CA SER A 90 17.31 -14.36 -5.40
C SER A 90 16.76 -15.41 -6.37
N GLY A 91 17.17 -15.35 -7.64
CA GLY A 91 16.78 -16.35 -8.64
C GLY A 91 15.26 -16.46 -8.84
N ASN A 92 14.70 -17.67 -8.66
CA ASN A 92 13.27 -17.97 -8.82
C ASN A 92 12.41 -17.66 -7.59
N SER A 93 12.99 -17.10 -6.53
CA SER A 93 12.24 -16.75 -5.33
C SER A 93 12.39 -15.28 -4.94
N VAL A 94 11.28 -14.72 -4.45
CA VAL A 94 11.22 -13.36 -3.91
C VAL A 94 10.69 -13.44 -2.49
N TYR A 95 11.40 -12.80 -1.57
CA TYR A 95 10.93 -12.57 -0.21
C TYR A 95 10.23 -11.23 -0.17
N TYR A 96 8.92 -11.24 0.13
CA TYR A 96 8.11 -10.05 0.24
C TYR A 96 7.18 -10.19 1.44
N LEU A 97 7.35 -9.32 2.44
CA LEU A 97 6.50 -9.26 3.65
C LEU A 97 6.29 -10.62 4.31
N ASP A 98 7.39 -11.22 4.77
CA ASP A 98 7.43 -12.55 5.40
C ASP A 98 6.86 -13.71 4.54
N MET A 99 6.44 -13.44 3.29
CA MET A 99 6.01 -14.44 2.32
C MET A 99 7.19 -14.83 1.41
N THR A 100 7.29 -16.12 1.14
CA THR A 100 8.22 -16.67 0.15
C THR A 100 7.45 -17.04 -1.11
N LEU A 101 7.68 -16.31 -2.19
CA LEU A 101 7.14 -16.64 -3.51
C LEU A 101 8.16 -17.50 -4.24
N SER A 102 7.73 -18.62 -4.84
CA SER A 102 8.56 -19.47 -5.68
C SER A 102 7.82 -19.81 -6.98
N ILE A 103 8.52 -19.71 -8.11
CA ILE A 103 7.99 -20.10 -9.42
C ILE A 103 8.39 -21.55 -9.67
N HIS A 104 7.39 -22.42 -9.79
CA HIS A 104 7.55 -23.79 -10.24
C HIS A 104 7.08 -23.89 -11.69
N GLU A 105 7.98 -24.25 -12.60
CA GLU A 105 7.59 -24.68 -13.94
C GLU A 105 7.11 -26.13 -13.83
N GLU A 106 5.80 -26.35 -13.96
CA GLU A 106 5.28 -27.70 -14.22
C GLU A 106 5.63 -28.05 -15.67
N GLY A 107 6.41 -29.11 -15.85
CA GLY A 107 6.73 -29.70 -17.15
C GLY A 107 5.60 -30.58 -17.69
#